data_AF-A0A5Q4BPT8-F1
#
_entry.id   AF-A0A5Q4BPT8-F1
#
_cell.length_a   1.000
_cell.length_b   1.000
_cell.length_c   1.000
_cell.angle_alpha   90.00
_cell.angle_beta   90.00
_cell.angle_gamma   90.00
#
_symmetry.space_group_name_H-M   'P 1'
#
loop_
_entity.id
_entity.type
_entity.pdbx_description
1 polymer ?
#
loop_
_entity_poly.entity_id
_entity_poly.type
_entity_poly.pdbx_seq_one_letter_code
_entity_poly.pdbx_strand_id
1 'polypeptide(L)'
;MLVTSTCIDPLYENPVIDVESDETAPGPHYRSENATNETIGFGLDSNAYTVQVTGTNGYRAEAAAAKFSRVVIGGIENTVGIWDGAVAMVQAVPVSAPNGPSVRAMAGLVLRNKSAEIQEVLRPGGNGDPFSIPTLTQVERSMLLEVTEFGVPVGTWEHFNEVANSSTLNILRNTFLKTLDSTYADDFWSKPGLLGTEQSPLGDVIRGALLDFNTTVQGVERDGSGMPISIVLGTAPASVADIYGYDLTVFGLNGTGLGVISGTLYTHSKTIAFNDSTAAANDRTIQKQLAEGARLQVDNRWSLAAHPYYRHQVPLRAGFYGFDQFRAANGTLYPQRPLDTSKLLASSVAGGGGHTGAIGCKLIVVQNLMDSDAFPWHADWYKSQVKQHLGDRFDDNYRLWYNDNAEHYYEEPPLSRLAIIVPYNGIYQQALQDTVAPCLAATARACLVAFHPDAFMPWYSRKRYSSLCARNSLSAAQGRDEVDEARVGGDVGDLFVRVDDAA
;
A
#
# COMPACT_ATOMS: atom_id res chain seq x y z
N MET A 1 -14.09 -8.51 -25.78
CA MET A 1 -14.86 -7.59 -26.65
C MET A 1 -13.90 -6.51 -27.08
N LEU A 2 -13.81 -6.16 -28.37
CA LEU A 2 -12.86 -5.12 -28.82
C LEU A 2 -13.53 -3.75 -28.68
N VAL A 3 -12.99 -2.91 -27.80
CA VAL A 3 -13.30 -1.47 -27.78
C VAL A 3 -12.64 -0.82 -29.00
N THR A 4 -13.34 0.09 -29.65
CA THR A 4 -12.87 0.77 -30.87
C THR A 4 -13.04 2.28 -30.71
N SER A 5 -12.42 3.08 -31.57
CA SER A 5 -12.53 4.55 -31.54
C SER A 5 -13.93 5.10 -31.82
N THR A 6 -14.91 4.24 -32.13
CA THR A 6 -16.34 4.58 -32.23
C THR A 6 -17.18 4.10 -31.05
N CYS A 7 -16.57 3.50 -30.03
CA CYS A 7 -17.22 3.14 -28.77
C CYS A 7 -17.38 4.37 -27.88
N ILE A 8 -18.39 5.20 -28.16
CA ILE A 8 -18.88 6.19 -27.20
C ILE A 8 -19.57 5.42 -26.07
N ASP A 9 -19.11 5.60 -24.84
CA ASP A 9 -19.82 5.10 -23.65
C ASP A 9 -20.99 6.05 -23.32
N PRO A 10 -22.26 5.62 -23.40
CA PRO A 10 -23.39 6.46 -23.02
C PRO A 10 -23.44 6.77 -21.51
N LEU A 11 -22.61 6.11 -20.70
CA LEU A 11 -22.45 6.36 -19.27
C LEU A 11 -21.30 7.34 -18.96
N TYR A 12 -20.58 7.86 -19.97
CA TYR A 12 -19.49 8.83 -19.77
C TYR A 12 -19.94 10.09 -19.00
N GLU A 13 -21.17 10.57 -19.24
CA GLU A 13 -21.78 11.69 -18.50
C GLU A 13 -22.64 11.26 -17.30
N ASN A 14 -22.78 9.95 -17.05
CA ASN A 14 -23.71 9.37 -16.07
C ASN A 14 -22.97 8.37 -15.15
N PRO A 15 -22.37 8.82 -14.02
CA PRO A 15 -21.64 7.94 -13.12
C PRO A 15 -22.52 6.80 -12.61
N VAL A 16 -21.96 5.58 -12.60
CA VAL A 16 -22.65 4.39 -12.11
C VAL A 16 -22.54 4.34 -10.58
N ILE A 17 -23.69 4.29 -9.92
CA ILE A 17 -23.86 4.25 -8.47
C ILE A 17 -24.54 2.91 -8.14
N ASP A 18 -23.91 2.08 -7.32
CA ASP A 18 -24.23 0.67 -7.10
C ASP A 18 -24.63 0.40 -5.61
N VAL A 19 -24.04 1.10 -4.62
CA VAL A 19 -24.39 1.02 -3.18
C VAL A 19 -24.13 2.31 -2.37
N GLU A 20 -25.19 2.85 -1.75
CA GLU A 20 -25.12 3.78 -0.61
C GLU A 20 -25.63 3.12 0.69
N SER A 21 -24.99 3.39 1.85
CA SER A 21 -25.44 2.93 3.17
C SER A 21 -25.04 3.86 4.33
N ASP A 22 -25.92 4.05 5.31
CA ASP A 22 -25.56 4.61 6.62
C ASP A 22 -24.93 3.51 7.49
N GLU A 23 -23.67 3.67 7.88
CA GLU A 23 -22.89 2.70 8.64
C GLU A 23 -22.56 3.24 10.05
N THR A 24 -22.64 2.41 11.09
CA THR A 24 -22.50 2.88 12.49
C THR A 24 -21.18 2.50 13.17
N ALA A 25 -20.30 1.75 12.49
CA ALA A 25 -18.99 1.34 12.98
C ALA A 25 -17.93 1.54 11.87
N PRO A 26 -16.72 2.08 12.16
CA PRO A 26 -16.16 2.39 13.49
C PRO A 26 -16.79 3.61 14.18
N GLY A 27 -17.61 4.39 13.46
CA GLY A 27 -18.55 5.36 14.01
C GLY A 27 -19.66 5.65 12.99
N PRO A 28 -20.66 6.49 13.32
CA PRO A 28 -21.69 6.92 12.38
C PRO A 28 -21.06 7.66 11.17
N HIS A 29 -21.14 7.05 10.00
CA HIS A 29 -20.66 7.62 8.74
C HIS A 29 -21.53 7.18 7.56
N TYR A 30 -21.67 8.07 6.58
CA TYR A 30 -22.36 7.77 5.32
C TYR A 30 -21.36 7.10 4.37
N ARG A 31 -21.55 5.81 4.09
CA ARG A 31 -20.77 5.05 3.12
C ARG A 31 -21.42 5.19 1.75
N SER A 32 -20.79 5.94 0.86
CA SER A 32 -21.26 6.14 -0.51
C SER A 32 -20.10 6.09 -1.49
N GLU A 33 -20.29 5.46 -2.65
CA GLU A 33 -19.32 5.49 -3.75
C GLU A 33 -19.29 6.84 -4.48
N ASN A 34 -20.18 7.76 -4.14
CA ASN A 34 -20.18 9.11 -4.68
C ASN A 34 -18.90 9.83 -4.28
N ALA A 35 -18.00 10.00 -5.26
CA ALA A 35 -16.96 11.01 -5.18
C ALA A 35 -17.63 12.37 -4.90
N THR A 36 -17.00 13.19 -4.06
CA THR A 36 -17.59 14.49 -3.70
C THR A 36 -17.77 15.35 -4.95
N ASN A 37 -18.71 16.31 -4.93
CA ASN A 37 -18.85 17.26 -6.04
C ASN A 37 -17.56 18.02 -6.36
N GLU A 38 -16.63 18.12 -5.40
CA GLU A 38 -15.28 18.66 -5.57
C GLU A 38 -14.36 17.66 -6.28
N THR A 39 -14.36 16.37 -5.92
CA THR A 39 -13.56 15.33 -6.58
C THR A 39 -14.08 14.95 -7.97
N ILE A 40 -15.40 14.98 -8.20
CA ILE A 40 -16.01 14.84 -9.53
C ILE A 40 -15.76 16.10 -10.34
N GLY A 41 -16.05 17.28 -9.80
CA GLY A 41 -15.84 18.57 -10.47
C GLY A 41 -14.39 18.78 -10.89
N PHE A 42 -13.44 18.50 -10.00
CA PHE A 42 -12.01 18.51 -10.28
C PHE A 42 -11.64 17.59 -11.45
N GLY A 43 -12.20 16.37 -11.51
CA GLY A 43 -11.98 15.44 -12.61
C GLY A 43 -12.53 15.98 -13.94
N LEU A 44 -13.76 16.48 -13.95
CA LEU A 44 -14.43 17.05 -15.12
C LEU A 44 -13.71 18.32 -15.63
N ASP A 45 -13.37 19.25 -14.74
CA ASP A 45 -12.58 20.46 -15.06
C ASP A 45 -11.18 20.10 -15.59
N SER A 46 -10.66 18.92 -15.21
CA SER A 46 -9.41 18.35 -15.69
C SER A 46 -9.60 17.33 -16.83
N ASN A 47 -10.76 17.22 -17.49
CA ASN A 47 -11.03 16.21 -18.54
C ASN A 47 -10.58 14.76 -18.19
N ALA A 48 -10.60 14.40 -16.90
CA ALA A 48 -9.99 13.18 -16.36
C ALA A 48 -11.06 12.24 -15.76
N TYR A 49 -10.81 10.94 -15.89
CA TYR A 49 -11.67 9.91 -15.33
C TYR A 49 -11.46 9.79 -13.81
N THR A 50 -12.30 10.44 -13.02
CA THR A 50 -12.35 10.24 -11.56
C THR A 50 -12.89 8.83 -11.23
N VAL A 51 -12.12 8.07 -10.47
CA VAL A 51 -12.52 6.75 -9.94
C VAL A 51 -12.49 6.80 -8.41
N GLN A 52 -13.67 6.75 -7.77
CA GLN A 52 -13.77 6.56 -6.33
C GLN A 52 -13.33 5.13 -5.97
N VAL A 53 -12.56 4.97 -4.90
CA VAL A 53 -12.31 3.65 -4.29
C VAL A 53 -12.57 3.71 -2.79
N THR A 54 -13.82 3.53 -2.38
CA THR A 54 -14.23 3.65 -0.97
C THR A 54 -13.54 2.59 -0.09
N GLY A 55 -12.74 3.03 0.87
CA GLY A 55 -12.21 2.19 1.93
C GLY A 55 -12.32 2.88 3.28
N THR A 56 -13.19 2.38 4.17
CA THR A 56 -13.11 2.74 5.60
C THR A 56 -11.72 2.38 6.14
N ASN A 57 -11.17 3.26 6.99
CA ASN A 57 -9.83 3.12 7.60
C ASN A 57 -9.40 1.68 7.94
N GLY A 58 -8.17 1.33 7.55
CA GLY A 58 -7.61 -0.02 7.54
C GLY A 58 -7.54 -0.63 6.14
N TYR A 59 -7.10 -1.89 6.03
CA TYR A 59 -6.68 -2.60 4.80
C TYR A 59 -7.43 -2.31 3.50
N ARG A 60 -8.74 -2.02 3.53
CA ARG A 60 -9.48 -1.68 2.30
C ARG A 60 -9.00 -0.38 1.65
N ALA A 61 -8.51 0.58 2.44
CA ALA A 61 -7.87 1.81 1.95
C ALA A 61 -6.41 1.59 1.50
N GLU A 62 -5.63 0.81 2.25
CA GLU A 62 -4.26 0.40 1.87
C GLU A 62 -4.28 -0.31 0.51
N ALA A 63 -5.06 -1.40 0.42
CA ALA A 63 -5.23 -2.14 -0.82
C ALA A 63 -5.91 -1.31 -1.93
N ALA A 64 -6.65 -0.23 -1.62
CA ALA A 64 -7.31 0.60 -2.63
C ALA A 64 -6.30 1.35 -3.50
N ALA A 65 -5.31 2.04 -2.93
CA ALA A 65 -4.34 2.81 -3.70
C ALA A 65 -3.46 1.90 -4.58
N ALA A 66 -2.92 0.83 -3.99
CA ALA A 66 -2.15 -0.19 -4.70
C ALA A 66 -2.96 -1.02 -5.73
N LYS A 67 -4.29 -1.16 -5.54
CA LYS A 67 -5.22 -1.72 -6.53
C LYS A 67 -5.50 -0.72 -7.65
N PHE A 68 -5.70 0.55 -7.31
CA PHE A 68 -6.03 1.60 -8.27
C PHE A 68 -4.89 1.78 -9.27
N SER A 69 -3.62 1.85 -8.83
CA SER A 69 -2.48 1.89 -9.75
C SER A 69 -2.41 0.67 -10.66
N ARG A 70 -2.64 -0.54 -10.13
CA ARG A 70 -2.74 -1.76 -10.95
C ARG A 70 -3.86 -1.70 -11.98
N VAL A 71 -5.01 -1.11 -11.65
CA VAL A 71 -6.14 -0.92 -12.59
C VAL A 71 -5.81 0.16 -13.63
N VAL A 72 -5.19 1.28 -13.26
CA VAL A 72 -4.75 2.33 -14.19
C VAL A 72 -3.71 1.78 -15.17
N ILE A 73 -2.63 1.17 -14.67
CA ILE A 73 -1.60 0.54 -15.51
C ILE A 73 -2.19 -0.58 -16.38
N GLY A 74 -3.10 -1.38 -15.81
CA GLY A 74 -3.86 -2.39 -16.55
C GLY A 74 -4.69 -1.81 -17.68
N GLY A 75 -5.35 -0.67 -17.46
CA GLY A 75 -6.14 0.03 -18.48
C GLY A 75 -5.28 0.57 -19.61
N ILE A 76 -4.23 1.33 -19.29
CA ILE A 76 -3.42 2.06 -20.28
C ILE A 76 -2.42 1.17 -21.05
N GLU A 77 -2.11 -0.04 -20.56
CA GLU A 77 -1.33 -1.05 -21.31
C GLU A 77 -2.21 -1.97 -22.17
N ASN A 78 -3.45 -2.28 -21.75
CA ASN A 78 -4.34 -3.18 -22.49
C ASN A 78 -5.27 -2.45 -23.48
N THR A 79 -5.19 -1.12 -23.60
CA THR A 79 -6.02 -0.32 -24.52
C THR A 79 -5.17 0.68 -25.31
N VAL A 80 -5.62 1.02 -26.52
CA VAL A 80 -4.90 1.92 -27.45
C VAL A 80 -5.86 2.99 -27.95
N GLY A 81 -5.49 4.26 -27.82
CA GLY A 81 -6.31 5.39 -28.27
C GLY A 81 -7.59 5.65 -27.45
N ILE A 82 -7.64 5.17 -26.20
CA ILE A 82 -8.77 5.39 -25.26
C ILE A 82 -8.45 6.50 -24.24
N TRP A 83 -7.17 6.75 -23.95
CA TRP A 83 -6.69 7.71 -22.95
C TRP A 83 -5.65 8.63 -23.59
N ASP A 84 -5.81 9.95 -23.44
CA ASP A 84 -4.77 10.93 -23.81
C ASP A 84 -3.69 11.02 -22.73
N GLY A 85 -4.10 10.91 -21.46
CA GLY A 85 -3.22 10.88 -20.30
C GLY A 85 -3.83 10.14 -19.11
N ALA A 86 -2.99 9.77 -18.15
CA ALA A 86 -3.38 9.13 -16.89
C ALA A 86 -2.44 9.54 -15.75
N VAL A 87 -2.91 9.37 -14.50
CA VAL A 87 -2.09 9.48 -13.29
C VAL A 87 -2.24 8.22 -12.47
N ALA A 88 -1.12 7.68 -11.97
CA ALA A 88 -1.11 6.57 -11.01
C ALA A 88 -0.44 7.03 -9.71
N MET A 89 -1.15 6.96 -8.59
CA MET A 89 -0.56 7.07 -7.24
C MET A 89 -0.06 5.69 -6.78
N VAL A 90 0.95 5.59 -5.90
CA VAL A 90 1.23 4.36 -5.12
C VAL A 90 1.44 3.14 -6.04
N GLN A 91 2.58 3.11 -6.74
CA GLN A 91 2.84 2.17 -7.83
C GLN A 91 3.14 0.77 -7.31
N ALA A 92 2.11 -0.08 -7.23
CA ALA A 92 2.31 -1.52 -7.09
C ALA A 92 2.78 -2.14 -8.41
N VAL A 93 3.53 -3.23 -8.32
CA VAL A 93 4.11 -3.98 -9.47
C VAL A 93 3.80 -5.48 -9.33
N PRO A 94 4.17 -6.35 -10.30
CA PRO A 94 3.80 -7.76 -10.24
C PRO A 94 4.22 -8.49 -8.96
N VAL A 95 5.30 -8.06 -8.31
CA VAL A 95 5.86 -8.74 -7.13
C VAL A 95 5.42 -8.18 -5.78
N SER A 96 4.71 -7.03 -5.71
CA SER A 96 4.50 -6.30 -4.44
C SER A 96 3.67 -7.06 -3.40
N ALA A 97 2.68 -7.85 -3.85
CA ALA A 97 1.81 -8.66 -2.99
C ALA A 97 1.83 -10.12 -3.49
N PRO A 98 1.95 -11.13 -2.62
CA PRO A 98 1.95 -11.05 -1.15
C PRO A 98 3.28 -10.58 -0.51
N ASN A 99 4.33 -10.37 -1.31
CA ASN A 99 5.70 -10.39 -0.81
C ASN A 99 6.08 -9.21 0.11
N GLY A 100 5.57 -8.00 -0.13
CA GLY A 100 5.77 -6.84 0.76
C GLY A 100 5.18 -7.05 2.16
N PRO A 101 3.87 -7.34 2.28
CA PRO A 101 3.24 -7.74 3.55
C PRO A 101 3.92 -8.95 4.22
N SER A 102 4.45 -9.88 3.42
CA SER A 102 5.20 -11.05 3.88
C SER A 102 6.51 -10.64 4.57
N VAL A 103 7.38 -9.86 3.92
CA VAL A 103 8.64 -9.41 4.54
C VAL A 103 8.41 -8.46 5.73
N ARG A 104 7.36 -7.64 5.68
CA ARG A 104 6.94 -6.76 6.79
C ARG A 104 6.58 -7.56 8.04
N ALA A 105 5.71 -8.56 7.92
CA ALA A 105 5.35 -9.43 9.04
C ALA A 105 6.57 -10.24 9.54
N MET A 106 7.45 -10.69 8.63
CA MET A 106 8.68 -11.40 9.00
C MET A 106 9.64 -10.51 9.82
N ALA A 107 9.86 -9.27 9.37
CA ALA A 107 10.66 -8.29 10.11
C ALA A 107 9.99 -7.89 11.43
N GLY A 108 8.67 -7.69 11.44
CA GLY A 108 7.88 -7.46 12.65
C GLY A 108 8.06 -8.57 13.68
N LEU A 109 7.92 -9.83 13.27
CA LEU A 109 8.13 -11.01 14.10
C LEU A 109 9.54 -11.05 14.68
N VAL A 110 10.60 -10.90 13.87
CA VAL A 110 11.98 -10.98 14.37
C VAL A 110 12.33 -9.79 15.26
N LEU A 111 11.97 -8.58 14.86
CA LEU A 111 12.39 -7.32 15.49
C LEU A 111 11.47 -6.85 16.63
N ARG A 112 10.36 -7.54 16.93
CA ARG A 112 9.36 -7.13 17.95
C ARG A 112 9.96 -6.70 19.29
N ASN A 113 11.00 -7.40 19.76
CA ASN A 113 11.69 -7.11 21.03
C ASN A 113 12.60 -5.86 20.96
N LYS A 114 12.89 -5.37 19.76
CA LYS A 114 13.69 -4.18 19.43
C LYS A 114 12.85 -2.98 19.03
N SER A 115 11.53 -3.14 18.91
CA SER A 115 10.58 -2.11 18.50
C SER A 115 10.80 -0.77 19.22
N ALA A 116 11.02 -0.76 20.54
CA ALA A 116 11.29 0.46 21.29
C ALA A 116 12.67 1.08 20.97
N GLU A 117 13.72 0.26 20.88
CA GLU A 117 15.07 0.72 20.54
C GLU A 117 15.12 1.30 19.12
N ILE A 118 14.48 0.64 18.15
CA ILE A 118 14.40 1.08 16.74
C ILE A 118 13.67 2.43 16.61
N GLN A 119 12.55 2.61 17.29
CA GLN A 119 11.81 3.88 17.27
C GLN A 119 12.64 5.03 17.88
N GLU A 120 13.39 4.77 18.94
CA GLU A 120 14.18 5.81 19.62
C GLU A 120 15.33 6.36 18.74
N VAL A 121 15.97 5.53 17.92
CA VAL A 121 17.04 6.03 17.03
C VAL A 121 16.51 6.79 15.80
N LEU A 122 15.29 6.46 15.36
CA LEU A 122 14.68 7.05 14.16
C LEU A 122 13.93 8.36 14.46
N ARG A 123 13.44 8.54 15.69
CA ARG A 123 12.75 9.76 16.15
C ARG A 123 13.64 11.01 16.05
N PRO A 124 13.04 12.21 15.93
CA PRO A 124 13.77 13.48 16.03
C PRO A 124 14.63 13.58 17.31
N GLY A 125 15.95 13.67 17.13
CA GLY A 125 16.94 13.65 18.21
C GLY A 125 17.73 12.34 18.34
N GLY A 126 17.25 11.26 17.72
CA GLY A 126 18.02 10.05 17.46
C GLY A 126 19.10 10.24 16.38
N ASN A 127 19.80 9.17 16.01
CA ASN A 127 20.90 9.21 15.03
C ASN A 127 20.53 8.75 13.61
N GLY A 128 19.29 8.28 13.39
CA GLY A 128 18.80 7.81 12.10
C GLY A 128 19.31 6.43 11.63
N ASP A 129 20.22 5.78 12.36
CA ASP A 129 20.82 4.50 11.97
C ASP A 129 20.42 3.34 12.93
N PRO A 130 19.41 2.53 12.59
CA PRO A 130 19.02 1.39 13.43
C PRO A 130 20.06 0.26 13.47
N PHE A 131 21.07 0.23 12.59
CA PHE A 131 22.20 -0.71 12.69
C PHE A 131 23.20 -0.32 13.80
N SER A 132 23.14 0.92 14.30
CA SER A 132 23.93 1.39 15.44
C SER A 132 23.50 0.79 16.79
N ILE A 133 22.30 0.21 16.87
CA ILE A 133 21.74 -0.38 18.10
C ILE A 133 22.68 -1.51 18.60
N PRO A 134 23.36 -1.34 19.76
CA PRO A 134 24.42 -2.24 20.21
C PRO A 134 23.89 -3.56 20.76
N THR A 135 22.59 -3.65 21.00
CA THR A 135 21.89 -4.81 21.57
C THR A 135 21.30 -5.74 20.50
N LEU A 136 21.43 -5.41 19.21
CA LEU A 136 20.98 -6.25 18.09
C LEU A 136 21.78 -7.55 18.02
N THR A 137 21.09 -8.68 18.11
CA THR A 137 21.64 -9.99 17.73
C THR A 137 21.96 -10.03 16.24
N GLN A 138 22.77 -11.01 15.82
CA GLN A 138 23.05 -11.24 14.40
C GLN A 138 21.77 -11.50 13.58
N VAL A 139 20.76 -12.17 14.16
CA VAL A 139 19.50 -12.47 13.48
C VAL A 139 18.68 -11.21 13.24
N GLU A 140 18.53 -10.37 14.27
CA GLU A 140 17.83 -9.09 14.16
C GLU A 140 18.55 -8.16 13.17
N ARG A 141 19.89 -8.08 13.25
CA ARG A 141 20.71 -7.30 12.31
C ARG A 141 20.59 -7.78 10.85
N SER A 142 20.58 -9.10 10.62
CA SER A 142 20.38 -9.66 9.28
C SER A 142 18.96 -9.42 8.76
N MET A 143 17.93 -9.52 9.61
CA MET A 143 16.56 -9.23 9.19
C MET A 143 16.35 -7.74 8.88
N LEU A 144 16.94 -6.85 9.67
CA LEU A 144 16.93 -5.41 9.43
C LEU A 144 17.59 -5.07 8.08
N LEU A 145 18.71 -5.71 7.73
CA LEU A 145 19.32 -5.56 6.41
C LEU A 145 18.41 -6.09 5.29
N GLU A 146 17.92 -7.33 5.42
CA GLU A 146 17.12 -7.99 4.39
C GLU A 146 15.83 -7.23 4.07
N VAL A 147 15.14 -6.67 5.07
CA VAL A 147 13.91 -5.89 4.87
C VAL A 147 14.16 -4.51 4.25
N THR A 148 15.31 -3.90 4.55
CA THR A 148 15.77 -2.66 3.91
C THR A 148 16.16 -2.89 2.45
N GLU A 149 16.99 -3.90 2.16
CA GLU A 149 17.37 -4.29 0.79
C GLU A 149 16.17 -4.75 -0.05
N PHE A 150 15.12 -5.29 0.58
CA PHE A 150 13.86 -5.62 -0.11
C PHE A 150 13.00 -4.39 -0.45
N GLY A 151 13.25 -3.25 0.21
CA GLY A 151 12.67 -1.96 -0.13
C GLY A 151 11.80 -1.28 0.92
N VAL A 152 11.67 -1.81 2.14
CA VAL A 152 10.94 -1.10 3.20
C VAL A 152 11.73 0.14 3.64
N PRO A 153 11.19 1.37 3.51
CA PRO A 153 11.96 2.58 3.80
C PRO A 153 12.32 2.67 5.29
N VAL A 154 13.60 2.87 5.61
CA VAL A 154 14.13 2.76 6.98
C VAL A 154 13.40 3.65 7.98
N GLY A 155 13.07 4.90 7.61
CA GLY A 155 12.35 5.83 8.49
C GLY A 155 10.95 5.36 8.91
N THR A 156 10.28 4.50 8.13
CA THR A 156 8.92 4.03 8.46
C THR A 156 8.87 3.25 9.78
N TRP A 157 9.98 2.64 10.18
CA TRP A 157 10.10 1.91 11.45
C TRP A 157 10.06 2.81 12.71
N GLU A 158 10.04 4.14 12.57
CA GLU A 158 9.65 5.08 13.64
C GLU A 158 8.23 4.80 14.17
N HIS A 159 7.38 4.16 13.35
CA HIS A 159 6.07 3.64 13.71
C HIS A 159 6.05 2.11 13.61
N PHE A 160 6.99 1.45 14.29
CA PHE A 160 7.25 0.00 14.21
C PHE A 160 5.99 -0.88 14.09
N ASN A 161 4.98 -0.68 14.95
CA ASN A 161 3.78 -1.53 14.99
C ASN A 161 2.89 -1.44 13.73
N GLU A 162 3.00 -0.35 12.97
CA GLU A 162 2.28 -0.13 11.71
C GLU A 162 2.95 -0.91 10.57
N VAL A 163 4.27 -0.75 10.42
CA VAL A 163 5.08 -1.48 9.43
C VAL A 163 5.12 -2.98 9.74
N ALA A 164 5.17 -3.37 11.01
CA ALA A 164 5.12 -4.76 11.46
C ALA A 164 3.74 -5.42 11.29
N ASN A 165 2.68 -4.67 10.93
CA ASN A 165 1.31 -5.17 10.94
C ASN A 165 1.11 -6.28 9.89
N SER A 166 0.80 -7.48 10.38
CA SER A 166 0.63 -8.71 9.59
C SER A 166 -0.82 -8.98 9.15
N SER A 167 -1.80 -8.14 9.53
CA SER A 167 -3.20 -8.33 9.16
C SER A 167 -3.37 -8.47 7.64
N THR A 168 -2.76 -7.58 6.87
CA THR A 168 -2.68 -7.62 5.40
C THR A 168 -2.12 -8.93 4.84
N LEU A 169 -1.06 -9.48 5.46
CA LEU A 169 -0.55 -10.81 5.10
C LEU A 169 -1.58 -11.91 5.39
N ASN A 170 -2.25 -11.86 6.54
CA ASN A 170 -3.23 -12.87 6.96
C ASN A 170 -4.51 -12.85 6.11
N ILE A 171 -4.91 -11.69 5.57
CA ILE A 171 -6.00 -11.59 4.59
C ILE A 171 -5.59 -12.27 3.28
N LEU A 172 -4.42 -11.94 2.72
CA LEU A 172 -3.91 -12.57 1.49
C LEU A 172 -3.67 -14.07 1.66
N ARG A 173 -3.18 -14.49 2.82
CA ARG A 173 -3.05 -15.89 3.22
C ARG A 173 -4.38 -16.64 3.13
N ASN A 174 -5.44 -16.10 3.74
CA ASN A 174 -6.75 -16.74 3.78
C ASN A 174 -7.50 -16.69 2.44
N THR A 175 -7.47 -15.55 1.75
CA THR A 175 -8.24 -15.33 0.51
C THR A 175 -7.54 -15.87 -0.74
N PHE A 176 -6.22 -16.05 -0.71
CA PHE A 176 -5.42 -16.28 -1.92
C PHE A 176 -4.41 -17.43 -1.76
N LEU A 177 -3.52 -17.41 -0.75
CA LEU A 177 -2.44 -18.40 -0.65
C LEU A 177 -2.93 -19.79 -0.27
N LYS A 178 -3.86 -19.91 0.68
CA LYS A 178 -4.51 -21.19 1.02
C LYS A 178 -5.26 -21.82 -0.17
N THR A 179 -5.67 -21.01 -1.15
CA THR A 179 -6.38 -21.46 -2.36
C THR A 179 -5.42 -21.88 -3.46
N LEU A 180 -4.37 -21.10 -3.73
CA LEU A 180 -3.47 -21.31 -4.87
C LEU A 180 -2.24 -22.17 -4.57
N ASP A 181 -1.73 -22.13 -3.34
CA ASP A 181 -0.53 -22.87 -2.92
C ASP A 181 -0.84 -23.66 -1.65
N SER A 182 -1.96 -24.39 -1.67
CA SER A 182 -2.60 -25.05 -0.52
C SER A 182 -1.72 -26.07 0.22
N THR A 183 -0.65 -26.56 -0.39
CA THR A 183 0.33 -27.47 0.22
C THR A 183 1.48 -26.75 0.94
N TYR A 184 1.57 -25.42 0.84
CA TYR A 184 2.75 -24.68 1.28
C TYR A 184 3.01 -24.76 2.79
N ALA A 185 1.98 -24.68 3.65
CA ALA A 185 2.21 -24.79 5.10
C ALA A 185 2.71 -26.18 5.50
N ASP A 186 2.14 -27.25 4.93
CA ASP A 186 2.60 -28.63 5.19
C ASP A 186 4.02 -28.84 4.69
N ASP A 187 4.35 -28.32 3.50
CA ASP A 187 5.70 -28.28 2.96
C ASP A 187 6.66 -27.52 3.89
N PHE A 188 6.30 -26.33 4.34
CA PHE A 188 7.11 -25.47 5.21
C PHE A 188 7.49 -26.13 6.54
N TRP A 189 6.57 -26.91 7.11
CA TRP A 189 6.78 -27.63 8.37
C TRP A 189 7.35 -29.05 8.19
N SER A 190 7.62 -29.53 6.97
CA SER A 190 8.09 -30.91 6.71
C SER A 190 9.29 -31.06 5.76
N LYS A 191 9.50 -30.14 4.82
CA LYS A 191 10.57 -30.22 3.82
C LYS A 191 11.83 -29.46 4.26
N PRO A 192 13.04 -29.96 3.93
CA PRO A 192 14.30 -29.29 4.26
C PRO A 192 14.49 -28.00 3.45
N GLY A 193 15.22 -27.03 4.02
CA GLY A 193 15.50 -25.73 3.39
C GLY A 193 14.37 -24.71 3.50
N LEU A 194 13.38 -24.96 4.36
CA LEU A 194 12.32 -24.03 4.73
C LEU A 194 12.39 -23.78 6.24
N LEU A 195 12.14 -22.55 6.70
CA LEU A 195 12.44 -22.13 8.09
C LEU A 195 11.73 -22.95 9.17
N GLY A 196 10.59 -23.59 8.88
CA GLY A 196 9.94 -24.52 9.80
C GLY A 196 10.84 -25.71 10.20
N THR A 197 11.68 -26.21 9.28
CA THR A 197 12.61 -27.33 9.53
C THR A 197 14.09 -26.92 9.63
N GLU A 198 14.47 -25.77 9.06
CA GLU A 198 15.86 -25.31 8.96
C GLU A 198 16.50 -25.11 10.34
N GLN A 199 17.62 -25.80 10.60
CA GLN A 199 18.37 -25.69 11.85
C GLN A 199 19.28 -24.45 11.84
N SER A 200 18.65 -23.28 11.85
CA SER A 200 19.30 -21.97 11.94
C SER A 200 18.65 -21.09 13.02
N PRO A 201 19.36 -20.09 13.56
CA PRO A 201 18.80 -19.16 14.55
C PRO A 201 17.54 -18.41 14.09
N LEU A 202 17.32 -18.26 12.78
CA LEU A 202 16.08 -17.68 12.24
C LEU A 202 14.94 -18.70 12.19
N GLY A 203 15.23 -19.96 11.85
CA GLY A 203 14.29 -21.07 11.98
C GLY A 203 13.86 -21.27 13.45
N ASP A 204 14.75 -21.02 14.41
CA ASP A 204 14.43 -21.07 15.84
C ASP A 204 13.48 -19.94 16.28
N VAL A 205 13.59 -18.73 15.70
CA VAL A 205 12.62 -17.65 15.93
C VAL A 205 11.23 -18.03 15.40
N ILE A 206 11.16 -18.65 14.22
CA ILE A 206 9.91 -19.16 13.63
C ILE A 206 9.31 -20.28 14.49
N ARG A 207 10.10 -21.30 14.85
CA ARG A 207 9.64 -22.42 15.68
C ARG A 207 9.24 -21.98 17.08
N GLY A 208 9.96 -21.02 17.67
CA GLY A 208 9.64 -20.45 18.99
C GLY A 208 8.38 -19.59 19.03
N ALA A 209 7.82 -19.21 17.87
CA ALA A 209 6.54 -18.53 17.76
C ALA A 209 5.35 -19.47 17.46
N LEU A 210 5.62 -20.76 17.19
CA LEU A 210 4.60 -21.75 16.86
C LEU A 210 3.70 -22.04 18.06
N LEU A 211 2.40 -21.96 17.83
CA LEU A 211 1.35 -22.34 18.77
C LEU A 211 0.44 -23.37 18.10
N ASP A 212 0.11 -24.41 18.87
CA ASP A 212 -0.87 -25.46 18.56
C ASP A 212 -1.42 -25.95 19.90
N PHE A 213 -2.69 -25.69 20.18
CA PHE A 213 -3.31 -26.04 21.46
C PHE A 213 -4.79 -26.40 21.35
N ASN A 214 -5.23 -27.33 22.21
CA ASN A 214 -6.63 -27.69 22.34
C ASN A 214 -7.30 -26.82 23.42
N THR A 215 -8.55 -26.41 23.16
CA THR A 215 -9.36 -25.62 24.11
C THR A 215 -10.86 -25.86 23.93
N THR A 216 -11.66 -25.18 24.76
CA THR A 216 -13.13 -25.16 24.67
C THR A 216 -13.64 -23.73 24.74
N VAL A 217 -14.74 -23.47 24.04
CA VAL A 217 -15.50 -22.23 24.12
C VAL A 217 -16.24 -22.17 25.48
N GLN A 218 -16.03 -21.08 26.22
CA GLN A 218 -16.66 -20.79 27.52
C GLN A 218 -17.70 -19.68 27.46
N GLY A 219 -17.80 -18.97 26.34
CA GLY A 219 -18.80 -17.93 26.09
C GLY A 219 -18.75 -17.50 24.63
N VAL A 220 -19.89 -17.06 24.08
CA VAL A 220 -20.01 -16.60 22.68
C VAL A 220 -20.75 -15.27 22.62
N GLU A 221 -20.07 -14.23 22.15
CA GLU A 221 -20.67 -12.94 21.84
C GLU A 221 -21.23 -12.96 20.42
N ARG A 222 -22.42 -12.38 20.20
CA ARG A 222 -23.11 -12.40 18.91
C ARG A 222 -23.61 -11.01 18.51
N ASP A 223 -23.59 -10.74 17.21
CA ASP A 223 -24.25 -9.56 16.64
C ASP A 223 -25.78 -9.69 16.64
N GLY A 224 -26.47 -8.64 16.19
CA GLY A 224 -27.94 -8.61 16.04
C GLY A 224 -28.50 -9.60 15.01
N SER A 225 -27.66 -10.27 14.22
CA SER A 225 -28.04 -11.37 13.31
C SER A 225 -27.83 -12.76 13.92
N GLY A 226 -27.32 -12.83 15.15
CA GLY A 226 -26.96 -14.07 15.84
C GLY A 226 -25.61 -14.66 15.42
N MET A 227 -24.81 -13.92 14.64
CA MET A 227 -23.49 -14.34 14.17
C MET A 227 -22.44 -14.17 15.29
N PRO A 228 -21.64 -15.20 15.62
CA PRO A 228 -20.56 -15.04 16.59
C PRO A 228 -19.52 -14.02 16.16
N ILE A 229 -19.36 -12.96 16.96
CA ILE A 229 -18.36 -11.88 16.74
C ILE A 229 -17.16 -12.01 17.67
N SER A 230 -17.30 -12.69 18.82
CA SER A 230 -16.18 -13.12 19.64
C SER A 230 -16.50 -14.40 20.41
N ILE A 231 -15.45 -15.11 20.85
CA ILE A 231 -15.54 -16.27 21.74
C ILE A 231 -14.52 -16.14 22.88
N VAL A 232 -14.91 -16.59 24.08
CA VAL A 232 -13.99 -16.73 25.22
C VAL A 232 -13.50 -18.18 25.28
N LEU A 233 -12.18 -18.37 25.39
CA LEU A 233 -11.53 -19.67 25.49
C LEU A 233 -11.31 -20.06 26.96
N GLY A 234 -11.48 -21.34 27.29
CA GLY A 234 -11.12 -21.86 28.62
C GLY A 234 -9.62 -21.78 28.89
N THR A 235 -8.82 -22.07 27.86
CA THR A 235 -7.36 -21.99 27.87
C THR A 235 -6.85 -21.16 26.69
N ALA A 236 -5.83 -20.36 26.94
CA ALA A 236 -5.08 -19.60 25.94
C ALA A 236 -3.62 -19.55 26.40
N PRO A 237 -2.64 -19.36 25.48
CA PRO A 237 -1.25 -19.09 25.86
C PRO A 237 -1.15 -17.78 26.64
N ALA A 238 -0.12 -17.62 27.48
CA ALA A 238 0.07 -16.41 28.29
C ALA A 238 0.36 -15.16 27.43
N SER A 239 1.14 -15.34 26.37
CA SER A 239 1.48 -14.33 25.38
C SER A 239 1.58 -14.96 23.99
N VAL A 240 1.60 -14.11 22.97
CA VAL A 240 1.75 -14.47 21.56
C VAL A 240 2.83 -13.60 20.92
N ALA A 241 3.43 -14.05 19.83
CA ALA A 241 4.33 -13.22 19.03
C ALA A 241 3.59 -12.24 18.11
N ASP A 242 2.35 -12.60 17.72
CA ASP A 242 1.42 -11.85 16.88
C ASP A 242 -0.01 -12.23 17.31
N ILE A 243 -0.96 -11.29 17.24
CA ILE A 243 -2.38 -11.51 17.54
C ILE A 243 -3.16 -12.04 16.32
N TYR A 244 -2.67 -11.82 15.10
CA TYR A 244 -3.37 -12.16 13.87
C TYR A 244 -3.09 -13.59 13.38
N GLY A 245 -4.06 -14.15 12.66
CA GLY A 245 -3.84 -15.34 11.85
C GLY A 245 -3.93 -16.67 12.60
N TYR A 246 -4.66 -16.74 13.70
CA TYR A 246 -4.97 -18.03 14.33
C TYR A 246 -6.03 -18.76 13.50
N ASP A 247 -5.78 -20.03 13.22
CA ASP A 247 -6.73 -20.95 12.60
C ASP A 247 -7.35 -21.84 13.68
N LEU A 248 -8.67 -21.99 13.63
CA LEU A 248 -9.49 -22.69 14.61
C LEU A 248 -10.15 -23.88 13.90
N THR A 249 -9.68 -25.09 14.17
CA THR A 249 -10.41 -26.31 13.79
C THR A 249 -11.57 -26.51 14.76
N VAL A 250 -12.80 -26.37 14.26
CA VAL A 250 -14.03 -26.51 15.05
C VAL A 250 -14.49 -27.96 15.06
N PHE A 251 -14.73 -28.54 16.23
CA PHE A 251 -15.19 -29.93 16.37
C PHE A 251 -16.64 -30.02 16.84
N GLY A 252 -17.41 -30.91 16.21
CA GLY A 252 -18.75 -31.29 16.67
C GLY A 252 -18.70 -32.20 17.91
N LEU A 253 -19.87 -32.44 18.52
CA LEU A 253 -20.01 -33.20 19.77
C LEU A 253 -19.38 -34.61 19.70
N ASN A 254 -19.41 -35.25 18.52
CA ASN A 254 -18.84 -36.58 18.29
C ASN A 254 -17.31 -36.58 18.06
N GLY A 255 -16.64 -35.43 18.19
CA GLY A 255 -15.20 -35.26 17.90
C GLY A 255 -14.85 -35.14 16.42
N THR A 256 -15.85 -35.10 15.53
CA THR A 256 -15.67 -34.86 14.09
C THR A 256 -15.34 -33.40 13.82
N GLY A 257 -14.27 -33.12 13.07
CA GLY A 257 -13.99 -31.77 12.57
C GLY A 257 -15.09 -31.29 11.63
N LEU A 258 -15.63 -30.11 11.90
CA LEU A 258 -16.65 -29.43 11.08
C LEU A 258 -15.99 -28.54 10.01
N GLY A 259 -14.75 -28.12 10.26
CA GLY A 259 -13.89 -27.36 9.36
C GLY A 259 -13.07 -26.31 10.11
N VAL A 260 -12.48 -25.38 9.36
CA VAL A 260 -11.54 -24.37 9.89
C VAL A 260 -12.05 -22.96 9.60
N ILE A 261 -11.92 -22.08 10.60
CA ILE A 261 -12.14 -20.63 10.49
C ILE A 261 -10.93 -19.91 11.07
N SER A 262 -10.73 -18.62 10.78
CA SER A 262 -9.65 -17.82 11.38
C SER A 262 -10.19 -16.72 12.29
N GLY A 263 -9.33 -16.17 13.15
CA GLY A 263 -9.61 -14.97 13.95
C GLY A 263 -8.38 -14.40 14.65
N THR A 264 -8.58 -13.30 15.37
CA THR A 264 -7.53 -12.57 16.11
C THR A 264 -7.58 -12.96 17.60
N LEU A 265 -6.43 -13.37 18.18
CA LEU A 265 -6.31 -13.90 19.54
C LEU A 265 -5.77 -12.85 20.53
N TYR A 266 -6.61 -12.49 21.51
CA TYR A 266 -6.26 -11.64 22.64
C TYR A 266 -6.05 -12.49 23.91
N THR A 267 -4.79 -12.77 24.26
CA THR A 267 -4.46 -13.69 25.38
C THR A 267 -4.95 -13.19 26.74
N HIS A 268 -4.88 -11.88 26.99
CA HIS A 268 -5.23 -11.28 28.28
C HIS A 268 -6.70 -11.55 28.69
N SER A 269 -7.64 -11.42 27.75
CA SER A 269 -9.06 -11.72 27.94
C SER A 269 -9.44 -13.16 27.56
N LYS A 270 -8.47 -13.95 27.07
CA LYS A 270 -8.67 -15.25 26.39
C LYS A 270 -9.70 -15.20 25.25
N THR A 271 -9.77 -14.09 24.53
CA THR A 271 -10.77 -13.89 23.47
C THR A 271 -10.19 -14.24 22.10
N ILE A 272 -10.96 -14.93 21.25
CA ILE A 272 -10.77 -14.83 19.80
C ILE A 272 -11.90 -13.97 19.24
N ALA A 273 -11.54 -12.94 18.48
CA ALA A 273 -12.48 -12.05 17.81
C ALA A 273 -12.59 -12.37 16.31
N PHE A 274 -13.78 -12.11 15.77
CA PHE A 274 -14.16 -12.29 14.36
C PHE A 274 -14.66 -10.97 13.76
N ASN A 275 -14.04 -9.86 14.17
CA ASN A 275 -14.35 -8.49 13.78
C ASN A 275 -13.36 -7.92 12.74
N ASP A 276 -12.29 -8.64 12.43
CA ASP A 276 -11.29 -8.23 11.44
C ASP A 276 -11.65 -8.64 10.00
N SER A 277 -10.83 -8.18 9.05
CA SER A 277 -10.95 -8.45 7.62
C SER A 277 -10.66 -9.90 7.22
N THR A 278 -10.03 -10.72 8.08
CA THR A 278 -9.86 -12.16 7.86
C THR A 278 -11.15 -12.92 8.19
N ALA A 279 -11.91 -12.46 9.19
CA ALA A 279 -13.20 -13.05 9.57
C ALA A 279 -14.27 -12.91 8.47
N ALA A 280 -14.15 -11.90 7.60
CA ALA A 280 -15.00 -11.76 6.42
C ALA A 280 -14.84 -12.92 5.41
N ALA A 281 -13.74 -13.70 5.48
CA ALA A 281 -13.49 -14.88 4.66
C ALA A 281 -13.88 -16.21 5.34
N ASN A 282 -14.40 -16.20 6.57
CA ASN A 282 -14.82 -17.41 7.27
C ASN A 282 -16.10 -18.00 6.69
N ASP A 283 -16.20 -19.34 6.70
CA ASP A 283 -17.48 -20.01 6.44
C ASP A 283 -18.46 -19.71 7.58
N ARG A 284 -19.47 -18.89 7.27
CA ARG A 284 -20.53 -18.51 8.22
C ARG A 284 -21.35 -19.71 8.71
N THR A 285 -21.37 -20.83 7.99
CA THR A 285 -22.03 -22.07 8.40
C THR A 285 -21.28 -22.72 9.57
N ILE A 286 -19.94 -22.78 9.48
CA ILE A 286 -19.06 -23.33 10.52
C ILE A 286 -18.99 -22.36 11.71
N GLN A 287 -18.74 -21.07 11.46
CA GLN A 287 -18.65 -20.07 12.52
C GLN A 287 -19.97 -19.94 13.32
N LYS A 288 -21.15 -20.19 12.72
CA LYS A 288 -22.42 -20.29 13.46
C LYS A 288 -22.51 -21.48 14.43
N GLN A 289 -21.72 -22.55 14.24
CA GLN A 289 -21.65 -23.70 15.16
C GLN A 289 -20.88 -23.40 16.46
N LEU A 290 -20.20 -22.24 16.55
CA LEU A 290 -19.57 -21.83 17.80
C LEU A 290 -20.64 -21.64 18.88
N ALA A 291 -20.53 -22.41 19.95
CA ALA A 291 -21.42 -22.45 21.10
C ALA A 291 -20.60 -22.80 22.35
N GLU A 292 -21.11 -22.53 23.55
CA GLU A 292 -20.46 -22.95 24.80
C GLU A 292 -20.27 -24.47 24.84
N GLY A 293 -19.10 -24.92 25.32
CA GLY A 293 -18.69 -26.32 25.29
C GLY A 293 -18.16 -26.81 23.94
N ALA A 294 -18.25 -26.03 22.85
CA ALA A 294 -17.63 -26.40 21.58
C ALA A 294 -16.12 -26.59 21.73
N ARG A 295 -15.59 -27.66 21.14
CA ARG A 295 -14.17 -28.02 21.20
C ARG A 295 -13.43 -27.41 20.02
N LEU A 296 -12.23 -26.90 20.29
CA LEU A 296 -11.36 -26.25 19.31
C LEU A 296 -9.94 -26.80 19.40
N GLN A 297 -9.28 -26.95 18.26
CA GLN A 297 -7.82 -26.87 18.16
C GLN A 297 -7.49 -25.52 17.53
N VAL A 298 -6.53 -24.80 18.10
CA VAL A 298 -6.13 -23.46 17.67
C VAL A 298 -4.64 -23.46 17.38
N ASP A 299 -4.26 -23.07 16.16
CA ASP A 299 -2.87 -23.01 15.73
C ASP A 299 -2.54 -21.74 14.91
N ASN A 300 -1.25 -21.47 14.69
CA ASN A 300 -0.78 -20.38 13.82
C ASN A 300 0.17 -20.85 12.70
N ARG A 301 0.15 -22.14 12.35
CA ARG A 301 1.05 -22.82 11.40
C ARG A 301 1.05 -22.16 10.02
N TRP A 302 -0.13 -21.79 9.53
CA TRP A 302 -0.32 -21.08 8.26
C TRP A 302 0.14 -19.62 8.33
N SER A 303 0.00 -18.95 9.48
CA SER A 303 0.48 -17.57 9.67
C SER A 303 2.00 -17.52 9.55
N LEU A 304 2.70 -18.34 10.36
CA LEU A 304 4.15 -18.37 10.42
C LEU A 304 4.80 -18.88 9.12
N ALA A 305 4.19 -19.84 8.42
CA ALA A 305 4.65 -20.23 7.10
C ALA A 305 4.60 -19.07 6.10
N ALA A 306 3.56 -18.23 6.16
CA ALA A 306 3.39 -17.09 5.26
C ALA A 306 4.36 -15.92 5.51
N HIS A 307 5.02 -15.86 6.68
CA HIS A 307 5.98 -14.78 6.99
C HIS A 307 7.19 -14.77 6.02
N PRO A 308 7.98 -15.84 5.83
CA PRO A 308 9.09 -15.86 4.89
C PRO A 308 8.71 -16.10 3.42
N TYR A 309 7.42 -16.05 3.04
CA TYR A 309 6.96 -16.51 1.71
C TYR A 309 7.61 -15.79 0.53
N TYR A 310 7.95 -14.51 0.68
CA TYR A 310 8.70 -13.72 -0.31
C TYR A 310 10.02 -14.38 -0.76
N ARG A 311 10.71 -15.09 0.15
CA ARG A 311 11.95 -15.85 -0.17
C ARG A 311 11.72 -17.01 -1.13
N HIS A 312 10.48 -17.46 -1.26
CA HIS A 312 10.03 -18.60 -2.05
C HIS A 312 9.22 -18.17 -3.29
N GLN A 313 9.25 -16.87 -3.62
CA GLN A 313 8.57 -16.21 -4.74
C GLN A 313 9.55 -15.34 -5.57
N VAL A 314 10.81 -15.75 -5.69
CA VAL A 314 11.84 -15.00 -6.43
C VAL A 314 11.49 -14.95 -7.93
N PRO A 315 11.27 -13.76 -8.51
CA PRO A 315 10.71 -13.63 -9.85
C PRO A 315 11.71 -14.02 -10.95
N LEU A 316 11.20 -14.69 -11.99
CA LEU A 316 11.96 -15.06 -13.19
C LEU A 316 12.15 -13.88 -14.16
N ARG A 317 11.30 -12.85 -14.09
CA ARG A 317 11.51 -11.59 -14.83
C ARG A 317 12.60 -10.77 -14.14
N ALA A 318 13.54 -10.28 -14.92
CA ALA A 318 14.67 -9.48 -14.44
C ALA A 318 14.27 -8.07 -13.96
N GLY A 319 15.18 -7.42 -13.24
CA GLY A 319 15.05 -6.02 -12.81
C GLY A 319 14.33 -5.80 -11.48
N PHE A 320 13.67 -6.80 -10.89
CA PHE A 320 13.09 -6.70 -9.55
C PHE A 320 14.18 -6.76 -8.46
N TYR A 321 15.00 -5.71 -8.36
CA TYR A 321 16.29 -5.75 -7.68
C TYR A 321 16.23 -5.97 -6.16
N GLY A 322 15.12 -5.64 -5.49
CA GLY A 322 14.91 -6.01 -4.08
C GLY A 322 14.92 -7.54 -3.80
N PHE A 323 14.79 -8.37 -4.85
CA PHE A 323 14.91 -9.83 -4.79
C PHE A 323 16.32 -10.35 -5.17
N ASP A 324 17.24 -9.50 -5.64
CA ASP A 324 18.53 -9.97 -6.14
C ASP A 324 19.43 -10.50 -5.00
N GLN A 325 19.21 -10.02 -3.77
CA GLN A 325 19.73 -10.61 -2.52
C GLN A 325 19.34 -12.09 -2.29
N PHE A 326 18.30 -12.60 -2.97
CA PHE A 326 17.86 -14.01 -2.88
C PHE A 326 18.33 -14.86 -4.07
N ARG A 327 19.09 -14.28 -5.00
CA ARG A 327 19.68 -14.99 -6.14
C ARG A 327 21.06 -15.53 -5.80
N ALA A 328 21.44 -16.60 -6.51
CA ALA A 328 22.76 -17.20 -6.47
C ALA A 328 23.27 -17.37 -7.90
N ALA A 329 24.59 -17.52 -8.09
CA ALA A 329 25.21 -17.68 -9.41
C ALA A 329 24.58 -18.82 -10.26
N ASN A 330 24.03 -19.85 -9.61
CA ASN A 330 23.39 -21.01 -10.24
C ASN A 330 21.88 -21.16 -9.88
N GLY A 331 21.20 -20.10 -9.42
CA GLY A 331 19.77 -20.16 -9.08
C GLY A 331 19.32 -19.19 -7.99
N THR A 332 18.69 -19.71 -6.94
CA THR A 332 18.19 -18.96 -5.76
C THR A 332 18.79 -19.51 -4.47
N LEU A 333 18.89 -18.68 -3.44
CA LEU A 333 19.40 -19.10 -2.12
C LEU A 333 18.44 -20.07 -1.39
N TYR A 334 17.13 -19.94 -1.65
CA TYR A 334 16.08 -20.71 -0.99
C TYR A 334 15.30 -21.57 -2.01
N PRO A 335 14.64 -22.67 -1.57
CA PRO A 335 13.69 -23.40 -2.40
C PRO A 335 12.56 -22.47 -2.89
N GLN A 336 12.15 -22.60 -4.15
CA GLN A 336 11.07 -21.79 -4.73
C GLN A 336 9.78 -22.59 -4.85
N ARG A 337 8.63 -21.93 -4.74
CA ARG A 337 7.33 -22.55 -5.07
C ARG A 337 7.19 -22.65 -6.60
N PRO A 338 6.51 -23.68 -7.12
CA PRO A 338 6.29 -23.83 -8.57
C PRO A 338 5.30 -22.79 -9.13
N LEU A 339 4.54 -22.12 -8.27
CA LEU A 339 3.54 -21.12 -8.65
C LEU A 339 4.01 -19.72 -8.26
N ASP A 340 4.07 -18.82 -9.23
CA ASP A 340 4.26 -17.38 -9.01
C ASP A 340 2.90 -16.76 -8.65
N THR A 341 2.55 -16.85 -7.37
CA THR A 341 1.29 -16.30 -6.84
C THR A 341 1.26 -14.78 -6.97
N SER A 342 2.41 -14.11 -6.86
CA SER A 342 2.51 -12.65 -6.92
C SER A 342 2.05 -12.11 -8.29
N LYS A 343 2.56 -12.71 -9.38
CA LYS A 343 2.14 -12.41 -10.75
C LYS A 343 0.68 -12.75 -11.00
N LEU A 344 0.16 -13.85 -10.44
CA LEU A 344 -1.26 -14.19 -10.57
C LEU A 344 -2.16 -13.16 -9.87
N LEU A 345 -1.78 -12.71 -8.68
CA LEU A 345 -2.50 -11.68 -7.94
C LEU A 345 -2.49 -10.35 -8.69
N ALA A 346 -1.31 -9.92 -9.15
CA ALA A 346 -1.15 -8.69 -9.91
C ALA A 346 -1.92 -8.71 -11.24
N SER A 347 -1.85 -9.82 -11.99
CA SER A 347 -2.58 -9.99 -13.25
C SER A 347 -4.10 -9.97 -13.03
N SER A 348 -4.60 -10.68 -12.01
CA SER A 348 -6.03 -10.67 -11.63
C SER A 348 -6.54 -9.27 -11.29
N VAL A 349 -5.75 -8.48 -10.55
CA VAL A 349 -6.11 -7.11 -10.16
C VAL A 349 -5.95 -6.10 -11.30
N ALA A 350 -4.96 -6.26 -12.17
CA ALA A 350 -4.66 -5.37 -13.30
C ALA A 350 -5.42 -5.71 -14.60
N GLY A 351 -6.49 -6.53 -14.53
CA GLY A 351 -7.27 -6.93 -15.70
C GLY A 351 -6.47 -7.71 -16.77
N GLY A 352 -5.40 -8.39 -16.36
CA GLY A 352 -4.41 -9.02 -17.24
C GLY A 352 -3.12 -8.21 -17.46
N GLY A 353 -3.07 -6.96 -16.98
CA GLY A 353 -1.95 -6.02 -17.18
C GLY A 353 -0.58 -6.54 -16.73
N GLY A 354 0.34 -6.66 -17.67
CA GLY A 354 1.68 -7.24 -17.45
C GLY A 354 2.68 -6.31 -16.77
N HIS A 355 2.36 -5.02 -16.60
CA HIS A 355 3.31 -3.97 -16.18
C HIS A 355 4.54 -4.00 -17.10
N THR A 356 4.26 -3.95 -18.40
CA THR A 356 5.19 -4.07 -19.54
C THR A 356 5.84 -2.75 -19.93
N GLY A 357 5.27 -1.62 -19.48
CA GLY A 357 5.64 -0.27 -19.91
C GLY A 357 4.98 0.17 -21.22
N ALA A 358 4.07 -0.63 -21.78
CA ALA A 358 3.43 -0.43 -23.08
C ALA A 358 2.32 0.65 -23.07
N ILE A 359 2.59 1.83 -22.50
CA ILE A 359 1.59 2.88 -22.33
C ILE A 359 1.27 3.55 -23.68
N GLY A 360 -0.02 3.65 -24.02
CA GLY A 360 -0.48 4.37 -25.21
C GLY A 360 -0.53 5.90 -25.03
N CYS A 361 -0.58 6.37 -23.79
CA CYS A 361 -0.92 7.74 -23.38
C CYS A 361 0.24 8.45 -22.68
N LYS A 362 0.03 9.69 -22.20
CA LYS A 362 0.91 10.30 -21.19
C LYS A 362 0.64 9.69 -19.80
N LEU A 363 1.66 9.58 -18.96
CA LEU A 363 1.53 9.06 -17.59
C LEU A 363 2.37 9.88 -16.61
N ILE A 364 1.75 10.33 -15.52
CA ILE A 364 2.46 10.78 -14.31
C ILE A 364 2.26 9.72 -13.23
N VAL A 365 3.36 9.17 -12.70
CA VAL A 365 3.35 8.33 -11.50
C VAL A 365 3.72 9.18 -10.30
N VAL A 366 2.89 9.16 -9.26
CA VAL A 366 3.11 9.83 -7.97
C VAL A 366 3.41 8.76 -6.93
N GLN A 367 4.64 8.73 -6.44
CA GLN A 367 5.10 7.78 -5.43
C GLN A 367 5.63 8.50 -4.20
N ASN A 368 5.47 7.88 -3.04
CA ASN A 368 5.85 8.48 -1.76
C ASN A 368 7.05 7.73 -1.15
N LEU A 369 7.97 8.43 -0.50
CA LEU A 369 9.25 7.87 -0.04
C LEU A 369 9.14 7.10 1.30
N MET A 370 8.12 7.39 2.11
CA MET A 370 7.82 6.65 3.35
C MET A 370 6.69 5.61 3.14
N ASP A 371 6.53 5.12 1.91
CA ASP A 371 5.58 4.07 1.57
C ASP A 371 6.13 2.68 1.91
N SER A 372 5.50 2.02 2.89
CA SER A 372 5.88 0.68 3.35
C SER A 372 5.00 -0.46 2.80
N ASP A 373 4.06 -0.20 1.89
CA ASP A 373 3.20 -1.22 1.26
C ASP A 373 3.39 -1.28 -0.27
N ALA A 374 3.63 -0.13 -0.91
CA ALA A 374 4.14 -0.02 -2.27
C ALA A 374 5.49 0.70 -2.28
N PHE A 375 6.55 -0.03 -1.92
CA PHE A 375 7.93 0.47 -1.83
C PHE A 375 8.35 1.41 -2.95
N PRO A 376 9.10 2.50 -2.67
CA PRO A 376 9.47 3.51 -3.66
C PRO A 376 10.14 2.96 -4.92
N TRP A 377 10.91 1.87 -4.79
CA TRP A 377 11.62 1.23 -5.89
C TRP A 377 10.70 0.57 -6.92
N HIS A 378 9.47 0.21 -6.55
CA HIS A 378 8.47 -0.32 -7.49
C HIS A 378 8.17 0.69 -8.61
N ALA A 379 8.12 1.99 -8.28
CA ALA A 379 7.89 3.06 -9.25
C ALA A 379 9.09 3.29 -10.19
N ASP A 380 10.32 3.18 -9.67
CA ASP A 380 11.54 3.25 -10.51
C ASP A 380 11.68 2.03 -11.42
N TRP A 381 11.34 0.83 -10.91
CA TRP A 381 11.25 -0.36 -11.73
C TRP A 381 10.23 -0.18 -12.86
N TYR A 382 9.02 0.30 -12.57
CA TYR A 382 8.01 0.49 -13.62
C TYR A 382 8.43 1.54 -14.66
N LYS A 383 8.97 2.68 -14.20
CA LYS A 383 9.67 3.68 -15.03
C LYS A 383 10.71 3.05 -15.97
N SER A 384 11.50 2.08 -15.49
CA SER A 384 12.48 1.38 -16.33
C SER A 384 11.83 0.58 -17.47
N GLN A 385 10.67 -0.04 -17.21
CA GLN A 385 9.93 -0.80 -18.22
C GLN A 385 9.30 0.14 -19.26
N VAL A 386 8.71 1.27 -18.82
CA VAL A 386 8.19 2.31 -19.72
C VAL A 386 9.33 2.89 -20.59
N LYS A 387 10.51 3.15 -20.01
CA LYS A 387 11.68 3.62 -20.77
C LYS A 387 12.18 2.59 -21.79
N GLN A 388 12.21 1.31 -21.41
CA GLN A 388 12.57 0.22 -22.32
C GLN A 388 11.58 0.08 -23.49
N HIS A 389 10.29 0.32 -23.24
CA HIS A 389 9.24 0.18 -24.27
C HIS A 389 9.18 1.39 -25.21
N LEU A 390 9.24 2.61 -24.68
CA LEU A 390 9.04 3.84 -25.47
C LEU A 390 10.31 4.36 -26.15
N GLY A 391 11.50 4.01 -25.66
CA GLY A 391 12.76 4.56 -26.16
C GLY A 391 12.78 6.08 -26.11
N ASP A 392 13.07 6.73 -27.24
CA ASP A 392 13.17 8.19 -27.38
C ASP A 392 11.88 8.93 -26.97
N ARG A 393 10.71 8.28 -27.06
CA ARG A 393 9.42 8.87 -26.63
C ARG A 393 9.23 8.94 -25.11
N PHE A 394 10.10 8.31 -24.32
CA PHE A 394 9.95 8.24 -22.86
C PHE A 394 9.78 9.62 -22.22
N ASP A 395 10.61 10.60 -22.60
CA ASP A 395 10.60 11.93 -22.00
C ASP A 395 9.43 12.84 -22.48
N ASP A 396 8.64 12.42 -23.49
CA ASP A 396 7.37 13.06 -23.88
C ASP A 396 6.15 12.42 -23.20
N ASN A 397 6.27 11.15 -22.78
CA ASN A 397 5.15 10.31 -22.37
C ASN A 397 5.14 9.92 -20.89
N TYR A 398 6.24 10.02 -20.13
CA TYR A 398 6.31 9.55 -18.75
C TYR A 398 6.93 10.54 -17.76
N ARG A 399 6.35 10.67 -16.57
CA ARG A 399 6.93 11.35 -15.40
C ARG A 399 6.80 10.45 -14.17
N LEU A 400 7.77 10.55 -13.27
CA LEU A 400 7.72 9.99 -11.92
C LEU A 400 8.03 11.10 -10.93
N TRP A 401 7.10 11.37 -10.03
CA TRP A 401 7.23 12.33 -8.93
C TRP A 401 7.41 11.55 -7.64
N TYR A 402 8.39 11.96 -6.82
CA TYR A 402 8.61 11.41 -5.49
C TYR A 402 8.30 12.46 -4.42
N ASN A 403 7.42 12.10 -3.49
CA ASN A 403 7.06 12.93 -2.35
C ASN A 403 7.84 12.45 -1.12
N ASP A 404 8.69 13.32 -0.57
CA ASP A 404 9.38 13.07 0.68
C ASP A 404 8.46 13.28 1.89
N ASN A 405 8.71 12.55 2.98
CA ASN A 405 7.87 12.52 4.19
C ASN A 405 6.37 12.24 3.93
N ALA A 406 6.02 11.60 2.81
CA ALA A 406 4.67 11.13 2.51
C ALA A 406 4.62 9.59 2.56
N GLU A 407 3.46 9.04 2.93
CA GLU A 407 3.25 7.59 3.11
C GLU A 407 2.24 6.99 2.11
N HIS A 408 1.75 5.78 2.38
CA HIS A 408 0.83 5.05 1.51
C HIS A 408 -0.56 5.71 1.37
N TYR A 409 -1.17 6.14 2.49
CA TYR A 409 -2.57 6.59 2.51
C TYR A 409 -2.79 7.91 1.74
N TYR A 410 -3.78 7.88 0.84
CA TYR A 410 -4.21 9.05 0.05
C TYR A 410 -5.21 9.96 0.82
N GLU A 411 -6.05 9.36 1.66
CA GLU A 411 -7.00 10.05 2.54
C GLU A 411 -6.31 10.57 3.81
N GLU A 412 -7.03 11.26 4.70
CA GLU A 412 -6.46 11.84 5.93
C GLU A 412 -5.76 10.76 6.78
N PRO A 413 -4.42 10.82 6.95
CA PRO A 413 -3.73 9.86 7.79
C PRO A 413 -4.08 10.10 9.26
N PRO A 414 -4.04 9.08 10.14
CA PRO A 414 -4.36 9.23 11.56
C PRO A 414 -3.63 10.42 12.20
N LEU A 415 -4.26 11.15 13.12
CA LEU A 415 -3.69 12.37 13.72
C LEU A 415 -2.30 12.17 14.37
N SER A 416 -1.95 10.94 14.76
CA SER A 416 -0.63 10.55 15.25
C SER A 416 0.46 10.44 14.17
N ARG A 417 0.11 10.41 12.88
CA ARG A 417 1.01 10.43 11.72
C ARG A 417 1.37 11.85 11.27
N LEU A 418 0.45 12.80 11.38
CA LEU A 418 0.61 14.19 10.90
C LEU A 418 1.77 14.98 11.54
N ALA A 419 2.40 14.44 12.60
CA ALA A 419 3.64 14.99 13.16
C ALA A 419 4.90 14.68 12.32
N ILE A 420 4.85 13.67 11.45
CA ILE A 420 5.96 13.20 10.60
C ILE A 420 5.56 12.96 9.13
N ILE A 421 4.26 12.90 8.82
CA ILE A 421 3.73 12.66 7.47
C ILE A 421 3.05 13.89 6.89
N VAL A 422 3.43 14.23 5.65
CA VAL A 422 2.82 15.25 4.80
C VAL A 422 1.77 14.61 3.87
N PRO A 423 0.49 15.03 3.92
CA PRO A 423 -0.53 14.58 2.96
C PRO A 423 -0.18 14.98 1.52
N TYR A 424 -0.27 14.02 0.58
CA TYR A 424 0.09 14.24 -0.84
C TYR A 424 -1.12 14.40 -1.78
N ASN A 425 -2.33 14.52 -1.23
CA ASN A 425 -3.58 14.67 -1.99
C ASN A 425 -3.53 15.84 -2.99
N GLY A 426 -3.04 17.01 -2.59
CA GLY A 426 -2.84 18.17 -3.45
C GLY A 426 -1.79 17.95 -4.56
N ILE A 427 -0.82 17.06 -4.35
CA ILE A 427 0.20 16.72 -5.36
C ILE A 427 -0.38 15.80 -6.44
N TYR A 428 -1.23 14.85 -6.05
CA TYR A 428 -1.99 14.02 -6.99
C TYR A 428 -3.01 14.85 -7.80
N GLN A 429 -3.67 15.82 -7.16
CA GLN A 429 -4.50 16.82 -7.84
C GLN A 429 -3.65 17.63 -8.85
N GLN A 430 -2.48 18.14 -8.47
CA GLN A 430 -1.62 18.84 -9.42
C GLN A 430 -1.16 17.93 -10.58
N ALA A 431 -0.87 16.65 -10.33
CA ALA A 431 -0.52 15.70 -11.39
C ALA A 431 -1.65 15.50 -12.40
N LEU A 432 -2.92 15.50 -11.96
CA LEU A 432 -4.07 15.41 -12.86
C LEU A 432 -4.24 16.66 -13.72
N GLN A 433 -4.04 17.86 -13.15
CA GLN A 433 -4.02 19.11 -13.93
C GLN A 433 -2.87 19.12 -14.95
N ASP A 434 -1.65 18.78 -14.53
CA ASP A 434 -0.45 18.80 -15.35
C ASP A 434 -0.49 17.79 -16.50
N THR A 435 -1.18 16.66 -16.31
CA THR A 435 -1.43 15.64 -17.34
C THR A 435 -2.27 16.18 -18.50
N VAL A 436 -3.17 17.14 -18.22
CA VAL A 436 -4.19 17.66 -19.15
C VAL A 436 -3.81 19.03 -19.69
N ALA A 437 -2.96 19.77 -18.98
CA ALA A 437 -2.38 21.01 -19.46
C ALA A 437 -1.59 20.79 -20.77
N PRO A 438 -1.77 21.63 -21.82
CA PRO A 438 -1.04 21.50 -23.09
C PRO A 438 0.48 21.71 -22.95
N CYS A 439 0.96 22.15 -21.77
CA CYS A 439 2.37 22.41 -21.47
C CYS A 439 3.28 21.18 -21.56
N LEU A 440 2.74 19.96 -21.40
CA LEU A 440 3.45 18.69 -21.65
C LEU A 440 3.81 18.45 -23.15
N ALA A 441 3.75 19.47 -24.00
CA ALA A 441 4.17 19.44 -25.40
C ALA A 441 5.23 20.51 -25.76
N ALA A 442 5.77 21.27 -24.79
CA ALA A 442 6.70 22.37 -25.08
C ALA A 442 7.87 22.52 -24.09
N THR A 443 7.61 22.74 -22.80
CA THR A 443 8.65 23.07 -21.82
C THR A 443 8.29 22.64 -20.40
N ALA A 444 9.00 21.63 -19.88
CA ALA A 444 8.94 21.24 -18.48
C ALA A 444 10.37 20.99 -17.95
N ARG A 445 11.09 22.06 -17.59
CA ARG A 445 12.18 21.96 -16.61
C ARG A 445 11.54 21.61 -15.25
N ALA A 446 12.21 20.80 -14.44
CA ALA A 446 11.66 20.35 -13.17
C ALA A 446 11.42 21.52 -12.20
N CYS A 447 10.15 21.86 -11.98
CA CYS A 447 9.72 22.71 -10.87
C CYS A 447 9.50 21.82 -9.64
N LEU A 448 10.42 21.89 -8.69
CA LEU A 448 10.22 21.33 -7.35
C LEU A 448 9.23 22.22 -6.59
N VAL A 449 7.96 21.82 -6.54
CA VAL A 449 6.92 22.53 -5.77
C VAL A 449 6.93 21.99 -4.33
N ALA A 450 7.76 22.60 -3.47
CA ALA A 450 7.75 22.34 -2.04
C ALA A 450 6.74 23.26 -1.33
N PHE A 451 5.82 22.68 -0.56
CA PHE A 451 4.89 23.43 0.29
C PHE A 451 5.46 23.59 1.71
N HIS A 452 5.33 24.78 2.30
CA HIS A 452 5.65 25.04 3.71
C HIS A 452 4.38 24.88 4.56
N PRO A 453 4.42 24.20 5.73
CA PRO A 453 3.20 23.76 6.43
C PRO A 453 2.36 24.86 7.09
N ASP A 454 2.90 26.06 7.31
CA ASP A 454 2.23 27.14 8.09
C ASP A 454 1.06 27.86 7.40
N ALA A 455 0.57 27.37 6.26
CA ALA A 455 -0.33 28.10 5.36
C ALA A 455 -1.84 27.74 5.48
N PHE A 456 -2.31 27.20 6.61
CA PHE A 456 -3.72 26.81 6.81
C PHE A 456 -4.39 27.34 8.09
N MET A 457 -5.07 28.49 7.97
CA MET A 457 -6.24 28.92 8.75
C MET A 457 -6.99 30.03 7.95
N PRO A 458 -8.28 30.32 8.17
CA PRO A 458 -9.21 30.21 7.05
C PRO A 458 -9.86 31.54 6.65
N TRP A 459 -10.07 31.75 5.33
CA TRP A 459 -10.81 32.89 4.82
C TRP A 459 -11.93 32.51 3.84
N TYR A 460 -13.14 32.44 4.40
CA TYR A 460 -14.39 32.47 3.65
C TYR A 460 -14.59 33.88 3.05
N SER A 461 -14.35 34.06 1.75
CA SER A 461 -15.13 35.05 0.98
C SER A 461 -15.13 34.75 -0.52
N ARG A 462 -16.29 34.89 -1.16
CA ARG A 462 -16.42 34.81 -2.63
C ARG A 462 -15.91 36.09 -3.26
N LYS A 463 -15.00 35.99 -4.25
CA LYS A 463 -14.92 36.97 -5.36
C LYS A 463 -14.42 36.27 -6.62
N ARG A 464 -15.06 36.59 -7.75
CA ARG A 464 -14.66 36.12 -9.08
C ARG A 464 -13.33 36.76 -9.46
N TYR A 465 -12.46 36.02 -10.14
CA TYR A 465 -11.51 36.62 -11.07
C TYR A 465 -11.70 36.08 -12.48
N SER A 466 -11.66 36.98 -13.44
CA SER A 466 -11.85 36.70 -14.87
C SER A 466 -10.52 36.32 -15.52
N SER A 467 -10.60 35.48 -16.54
CA SER A 467 -9.47 35.12 -17.39
C SER A 467 -8.86 36.34 -18.10
N LEU A 468 -7.54 36.33 -18.28
CA LEU A 468 -6.83 37.27 -19.15
C LEU A 468 -5.54 36.65 -19.71
N CYS A 469 -5.71 35.77 -20.71
CA CYS A 469 -4.61 35.36 -21.57
C CYS A 469 -4.18 36.53 -22.46
N ALA A 470 -2.99 37.08 -22.23
CA ALA A 470 -2.40 38.10 -23.09
C ALA A 470 -1.96 37.49 -24.43
N ARG A 471 -2.73 37.72 -25.51
CA ARG A 471 -2.30 37.41 -26.87
C ARG A 471 -1.39 38.52 -27.39
N ASN A 472 -0.21 38.17 -27.90
CA ASN A 472 0.59 39.08 -28.71
C ASN A 472 -0.07 39.28 -30.09
N SER A 473 -0.43 40.51 -30.42
CA SER A 473 -0.83 40.92 -31.77
C SER A 473 -0.40 42.36 -32.04
N LEU A 474 0.39 42.56 -33.11
CA LEU A 474 0.92 43.86 -33.52
C LEU A 474 -0.16 44.81 -34.07
N SER A 475 -0.21 46.04 -33.55
CA SER A 475 -0.46 47.27 -34.33
C SER A 475 -0.13 48.50 -33.47
N ALA A 476 0.01 49.68 -34.06
CA ALA A 476 0.52 50.88 -33.39
C ALA A 476 -0.40 52.09 -33.52
N ALA A 477 -0.55 52.89 -32.45
CA ALA A 477 -0.84 54.32 -32.52
C ALA A 477 -0.60 55.05 -31.17
N GLN A 478 0.25 56.09 -31.21
CA GLN A 478 0.22 57.40 -30.53
C GLN A 478 -0.63 57.64 -29.24
N GLY A 479 -0.04 58.37 -28.27
CA GLY A 479 -0.74 59.01 -27.12
C GLY A 479 -0.20 58.53 -25.76
N ARG A 480 0.90 59.06 -25.18
CA ARG A 480 1.22 60.42 -24.67
C ARG A 480 0.67 60.68 -23.25
N ASP A 481 1.55 61.24 -22.40
CA ASP A 481 1.32 61.84 -21.06
C ASP A 481 0.95 60.88 -19.90
N GLU A 482 1.24 61.11 -18.60
CA GLU A 482 2.41 61.71 -17.89
C GLU A 482 2.27 61.40 -16.36
N VAL A 483 3.26 61.77 -15.52
CA VAL A 483 3.22 61.98 -14.04
C VAL A 483 3.31 60.77 -13.08
N ASP A 484 4.54 60.62 -12.57
CA ASP A 484 5.02 60.45 -11.18
C ASP A 484 4.75 59.23 -10.26
N GLU A 485 5.87 58.75 -9.70
CA GLU A 485 6.00 57.91 -8.52
C GLU A 485 6.02 58.71 -7.20
N ALA A 486 5.71 58.05 -6.09
CA ALA A 486 6.34 58.30 -4.79
C ALA A 486 6.66 56.92 -4.15
N ARG A 487 7.92 56.57 -3.83
CA ARG A 487 8.71 57.00 -2.64
C ARG A 487 7.94 56.79 -1.33
N VAL A 488 8.43 56.07 -0.30
CA VAL A 488 9.80 55.65 0.13
C VAL A 488 9.69 54.19 0.63
N GLY A 489 10.58 53.21 0.36
CA GLY A 489 11.98 53.04 0.82
C GLY A 489 12.04 52.36 2.21
N GLY A 490 12.98 51.46 2.57
CA GLY A 490 14.11 50.85 1.86
C GLY A 490 14.94 49.95 2.82
N ASP A 491 15.83 49.12 2.26
CA ASP A 491 17.05 48.47 2.84
C ASP A 491 16.93 47.60 4.13
N VAL A 492 17.67 46.50 4.38
CA VAL A 492 18.82 45.79 3.76
C VAL A 492 18.46 44.28 3.77
N GLY A 493 18.69 43.44 2.75
CA GLY A 493 19.96 42.76 2.41
C GLY A 493 20.36 41.69 3.45
N ASP A 494 20.84 40.47 3.13
CA ASP A 494 21.09 39.74 1.87
C ASP A 494 20.85 38.22 2.18
N LEU A 495 21.25 37.16 1.44
CA LEU A 495 22.13 36.94 0.28
C LEU A 495 21.81 35.55 -0.35
N PHE A 496 21.79 35.43 -1.69
CA PHE A 496 22.17 34.19 -2.39
C PHE A 496 22.70 34.50 -3.80
N VAL A 497 23.86 33.94 -4.15
CA VAL A 497 24.57 34.21 -5.41
C VAL A 497 24.24 33.15 -6.46
N ARG A 498 23.95 33.60 -7.68
CA ARG A 498 23.73 32.78 -8.86
C ARG A 498 25.05 32.48 -9.57
N VAL A 499 25.29 31.22 -9.92
CA VAL A 499 26.43 30.81 -10.75
C VAL A 499 25.92 29.93 -11.88
N ASP A 500 25.70 30.53 -13.05
CA ASP A 500 25.47 29.86 -14.32
C ASP A 500 26.69 30.13 -15.23
N ASP A 501 27.30 29.05 -15.75
CA ASP A 501 27.73 28.85 -17.15
C ASP A 501 29.13 28.27 -17.41
N ALA A 502 29.11 27.10 -18.08
CA ALA A 502 30.01 26.66 -19.16
C ALA A 502 31.55 26.73 -18.98
N ALA A 503 32.10 25.91 -18.07
CA ALA A 503 33.40 25.24 -18.26
C ALA A 503 33.48 23.94 -17.45
#